data_AF-A0A359LRJ3-F1
#
_entry.id   AF-A0A359LRJ3-F1
#
_cell.length_a   1.000
_cell.length_b   1.000
_cell.length_c   1.000
_cell.angle_alpha   90.00
_cell.angle_beta   90.00
_cell.angle_gamma   90.00
#
_symmetry.space_group_name_H-M   'P 1'
#
loop_
_entity.id
_entity.type
_entity.pdbx_description
1 polymer ?
#
loop_
_entity_poly.entity_id
_entity_poly.type
_entity_poly.pdbx_seq_one_letter_code
_entity_poly.pdbx_strand_id
1 'polypeptide(L)'
;TSQPPAPPSQAIDLAATSTTLAGRRVAYFTAAGNDGANGYYSEIRMVPRATAASLPQPIDLNSVPPETLALYDGFHDFEPGPGLALSQFLSLGPNPMFSVQWDDPFDLPGGMTTDFDVLFFNPETGAFLFALSANSFATNQPVELFALGGAGGLRMAFARRNTGARLATRIKYFVQSLSSASEFIGNQSAVTFGHSTARGAFGVGAYRYDVSPYQAPFTPALEFFSSAGPAYIALDANGSRLPAVEVRRKPDFSAANGGNTTFFRLSDVEADGLPNFFGTSAAAPHAAAIAALLLEKAGGPGSLTSARIGTYLQRSAAPRTDYFFVRGTAASGPATVTLTANGSGAYDSGFFHLAFNSPGQTLTSLTITLPPGMVFDSRALFSAGGYPLTIGDSSPGVAIASPNPDSVSGTLTITFSGLTSGRFVRFGVDRDPLNDADAIAGATFTATLSGPGPTTVSGALGNGTITGWRVYDGFGFIDAVNALAMIP
;
A
#
# COMPACT_ATOMS: atom_id res chain seq x y z
N THR A 1 -35.36 -3.17 21.14
CA THR A 1 -34.24 -2.25 20.87
C THR A 1 -33.41 -2.83 19.73
N SER A 2 -33.89 -2.70 18.50
CA SER A 2 -33.21 -3.17 17.29
C SER A 2 -32.29 -2.07 16.77
N GLN A 3 -31.04 -2.06 17.25
CA GLN A 3 -29.98 -1.36 16.55
C GLN A 3 -29.59 -2.24 15.34
N PRO A 4 -29.48 -1.69 14.12
CA PRO A 4 -28.94 -2.43 12.99
C PRO A 4 -27.52 -2.94 13.33
N PRO A 5 -27.06 -4.07 12.75
CA PRO A 5 -25.69 -4.53 12.94
C PRO A 5 -24.75 -3.41 12.49
N ALA A 6 -24.10 -2.80 13.48
CA ALA A 6 -23.04 -1.84 13.24
C ALA A 6 -21.89 -2.58 12.52
N PRO A 7 -21.26 -2.01 11.48
CA PRO A 7 -20.06 -2.56 10.87
C PRO A 7 -19.08 -3.08 11.95
N PRO A 8 -18.36 -4.20 11.73
CA PRO A 8 -17.50 -4.81 12.75
C PRO A 8 -16.54 -3.84 13.47
N SER A 9 -16.08 -2.79 12.77
CA SER A 9 -15.25 -1.73 13.33
C SER A 9 -15.96 -0.86 14.36
N GLN A 10 -17.24 -0.55 14.15
CA GLN A 10 -18.06 0.23 15.09
C GLN A 10 -18.36 -0.57 16.38
N ALA A 11 -18.62 -1.88 16.26
CA ALA A 11 -18.80 -2.76 17.41
C ALA A 11 -17.54 -2.77 18.31
N ILE A 12 -16.35 -2.75 17.70
CA ILE A 12 -15.08 -2.66 18.43
C ILE A 12 -14.88 -1.29 19.05
N ASP A 13 -15.17 -0.21 18.31
CA ASP A 13 -15.09 1.14 18.86
C ASP A 13 -16.00 1.28 20.09
N LEU A 14 -17.20 0.72 20.05
CA LEU A 14 -18.10 0.64 21.20
C LEU A 14 -17.51 -0.17 22.37
N ALA A 15 -16.99 -1.37 22.11
CA ALA A 15 -16.40 -2.21 23.16
C ALA A 15 -15.14 -1.58 23.80
N ALA A 16 -14.35 -0.85 23.02
CA ALA A 16 -13.11 -0.22 23.49
C ALA A 16 -13.34 1.12 24.19
N THR A 17 -14.35 1.90 23.78
CA THR A 17 -14.48 3.31 24.18
C THR A 17 -15.78 3.66 24.91
N SER A 18 -16.84 2.85 24.80
CA SER A 18 -18.16 3.23 25.34
C SER A 18 -18.13 3.49 26.85
N THR A 19 -18.86 4.53 27.26
CA THR A 19 -19.17 4.86 28.65
C THR A 19 -20.56 4.37 29.07
N THR A 20 -21.39 3.93 28.12
CA THR A 20 -22.81 3.61 28.33
C THR A 20 -23.11 2.12 28.26
N LEU A 21 -22.25 1.31 27.63
CA LEU A 21 -22.39 -0.14 27.61
C LEU A 21 -21.97 -0.75 28.95
N ALA A 22 -22.77 -1.71 29.42
CA ALA A 22 -22.42 -2.51 30.59
C ALA A 22 -21.19 -3.38 30.30
N GLY A 23 -20.28 -3.49 31.27
CA GLY A 23 -19.05 -4.30 31.15
C GLY A 23 -17.78 -3.48 31.34
N ARG A 24 -16.63 -4.17 31.21
CA ARG A 24 -15.32 -3.52 31.25
C ARG A 24 -14.87 -3.21 29.82
N ARG A 25 -14.28 -2.04 29.62
CA ARG A 25 -13.62 -1.69 28.36
C ARG A 25 -12.46 -2.65 28.10
N VAL A 26 -12.26 -3.01 26.84
CA VAL A 26 -11.23 -3.96 26.43
C VAL A 26 -10.15 -3.27 25.61
N ALA A 27 -8.93 -3.79 25.71
CA ALA A 27 -7.90 -3.57 24.69
C ALA A 27 -8.09 -4.66 23.62
N TYR A 28 -8.48 -4.27 22.41
CA TYR A 28 -8.79 -5.20 21.33
C TYR A 28 -7.60 -5.27 20.37
N PHE A 29 -6.97 -6.43 20.23
CA PHE A 29 -5.85 -6.67 19.33
C PHE A 29 -6.29 -7.51 18.14
N THR A 30 -5.84 -7.16 16.95
CA THR A 30 -6.26 -7.82 15.72
C THR A 30 -5.16 -7.75 14.66
N ALA A 31 -5.14 -8.75 13.79
CA ALA A 31 -4.21 -8.86 12.69
C ALA A 31 -4.38 -7.67 11.73
N ALA A 32 -3.29 -7.05 11.30
CA ALA A 32 -3.35 -5.99 10.30
C ALA A 32 -3.84 -6.50 8.92
N GLY A 33 -3.59 -7.78 8.63
CA GLY A 33 -3.80 -8.42 7.33
C GLY A 33 -2.49 -9.01 6.80
N ASN A 34 -2.57 -9.94 5.84
CA ASN A 34 -1.39 -10.61 5.25
C ASN A 34 -1.26 -10.31 3.75
N ASP A 35 -1.63 -9.09 3.36
CA ASP A 35 -1.76 -8.67 1.96
C ASP A 35 -0.62 -7.74 1.51
N GLY A 36 0.36 -7.45 2.38
CA GLY A 36 1.52 -6.61 2.08
C GLY A 36 1.12 -5.19 1.65
N ALA A 37 1.40 -4.84 0.39
CA ALA A 37 0.87 -3.65 -0.27
C ALA A 37 0.09 -4.00 -1.55
N ASN A 38 -0.41 -5.24 -1.66
CA ASN A 38 -1.04 -5.79 -2.85
C ASN A 38 -2.48 -5.29 -3.02
N GLY A 39 -2.64 -4.01 -3.31
CA GLY A 39 -3.94 -3.42 -3.54
C GLY A 39 -3.90 -2.03 -4.14
N TYR A 40 -5.06 -1.40 -4.17
CA TYR A 40 -5.29 -0.11 -4.76
C TYR A 40 -6.22 0.69 -3.89
N TYR A 41 -6.02 1.99 -3.87
CA TYR A 41 -6.94 2.93 -3.25
C TYR A 41 -6.90 4.23 -4.05
N SER A 42 -8.06 4.75 -4.43
CA SER A 42 -8.15 6.01 -5.14
C SER A 42 -9.47 6.74 -4.92
N GLU A 43 -9.46 8.04 -5.18
CA GLU A 43 -10.69 8.76 -5.46
C GLU A 43 -11.28 8.29 -6.78
N ILE A 44 -12.60 8.17 -6.85
CA ILE A 44 -13.30 7.74 -8.04
C ILE A 44 -13.25 8.86 -9.08
N ARG A 45 -12.59 8.59 -10.20
CA ARG A 45 -12.63 9.36 -11.45
C ARG A 45 -13.43 8.54 -12.45
N MET A 46 -14.53 9.09 -12.98
CA MET A 46 -15.40 8.38 -13.93
C MET A 46 -15.23 8.93 -15.33
N VAL A 47 -14.98 8.04 -16.29
CA VAL A 47 -15.03 8.33 -17.73
C VAL A 47 -16.38 7.83 -18.26
N PRO A 48 -17.22 8.70 -18.84
CA PRO A 48 -18.50 8.28 -19.40
C PRO A 48 -18.34 7.18 -20.45
N ARG A 49 -19.26 6.20 -20.49
CA ARG A 49 -19.17 5.07 -21.42
C ARG A 49 -18.98 5.48 -22.89
N ALA A 50 -19.65 6.55 -23.33
CA ALA A 50 -19.52 7.07 -24.69
C ALA A 50 -18.09 7.55 -25.01
N THR A 51 -17.44 8.21 -24.05
CA THR A 51 -16.04 8.62 -24.15
C THR A 51 -15.13 7.40 -24.11
N ALA A 52 -15.36 6.49 -23.15
CA ALA A 52 -14.58 5.26 -22.98
C ALA A 52 -14.51 4.42 -24.27
N ALA A 53 -15.63 4.27 -24.98
CA ALA A 53 -15.71 3.53 -26.24
C ALA A 53 -14.90 4.15 -27.39
N SER A 54 -14.51 5.42 -27.30
CA SER A 54 -13.75 6.14 -28.33
C SER A 54 -12.25 6.23 -28.04
N LEU A 55 -11.83 5.87 -26.82
CA LEU A 55 -10.44 5.98 -26.42
C LEU A 55 -9.62 4.78 -26.94
N PRO A 56 -8.37 4.98 -27.39
CA PRO A 56 -7.44 3.89 -27.55
C PRO A 56 -7.15 3.31 -26.16
N GLN A 57 -7.56 2.06 -25.94
CA GLN A 57 -7.46 1.38 -24.65
C GLN A 57 -6.99 -0.06 -24.86
N PRO A 58 -6.32 -0.66 -23.87
CA PRO A 58 -5.87 -2.04 -23.94
C PRO A 58 -7.00 -3.06 -23.65
N ILE A 59 -8.24 -2.59 -23.53
CA ILE A 59 -9.46 -3.41 -23.41
C ILE A 59 -10.39 -3.09 -24.58
N ASP A 60 -11.01 -4.12 -25.16
CA ASP A 60 -11.99 -3.99 -26.23
C ASP A 60 -13.40 -4.01 -25.65
N LEU A 61 -13.99 -2.83 -25.47
CA LEU A 61 -15.36 -2.71 -24.96
C LEU A 61 -16.40 -3.30 -25.91
N ASN A 62 -16.11 -3.45 -27.21
CA ASN A 62 -17.05 -4.05 -28.16
C ASN A 62 -17.17 -5.57 -27.99
N SER A 63 -16.19 -6.19 -27.34
CA SER A 63 -16.25 -7.62 -26.99
C SER A 63 -17.11 -7.90 -25.75
N VAL A 64 -17.49 -6.87 -24.99
CA VAL A 64 -18.47 -6.99 -23.89
C VAL A 64 -19.86 -7.16 -24.51
N PRO A 65 -20.66 -8.15 -24.07
CA PRO A 65 -22.03 -8.32 -24.58
C PRO A 65 -22.82 -7.00 -24.49
N PRO A 66 -23.49 -6.54 -25.57
CA PRO A 66 -24.13 -5.23 -25.60
C PRO A 66 -25.14 -5.00 -24.46
N GLU A 67 -25.87 -6.03 -24.07
CA GLU A 67 -26.81 -6.01 -22.95
C GLU A 67 -26.12 -5.80 -21.60
N THR A 68 -24.91 -6.33 -21.43
CA THR A 68 -24.08 -6.12 -20.23
C THR A 68 -23.47 -4.74 -20.24
N LEU A 69 -22.89 -4.32 -21.37
CA LEU A 69 -22.26 -3.00 -21.51
C LEU A 69 -23.27 -1.86 -21.34
N ALA A 70 -24.52 -2.06 -21.76
CA ALA A 70 -25.61 -1.10 -21.60
C ALA A 70 -25.98 -0.81 -20.13
N LEU A 71 -25.58 -1.69 -19.21
CA LEU A 71 -25.82 -1.49 -17.77
C LEU A 71 -24.89 -0.45 -17.16
N TYR A 72 -23.79 -0.08 -17.84
CA TYR A 72 -22.78 0.80 -17.26
C TYR A 72 -22.87 2.24 -17.78
N ASP A 73 -22.80 3.21 -16.86
CA ASP A 73 -22.78 4.63 -17.20
C ASP A 73 -21.35 5.17 -17.43
N GLY A 74 -20.34 4.47 -16.95
CA GLY A 74 -18.94 4.81 -17.13
C GLY A 74 -17.98 3.86 -16.45
N PHE A 75 -16.69 4.15 -16.61
CA PHE A 75 -15.58 3.35 -16.10
C PHE A 75 -14.68 4.20 -15.21
N HIS A 76 -14.08 3.57 -14.20
CA HIS A 76 -13.07 4.21 -13.39
C HIS A 76 -11.78 4.45 -14.20
N ASP A 77 -11.25 5.66 -14.11
CA ASP A 77 -9.91 6.00 -14.59
C ASP A 77 -8.88 5.76 -13.50
N PHE A 78 -7.99 4.79 -13.72
CA PHE A 78 -6.94 4.42 -12.78
C PHE A 78 -5.78 5.43 -12.73
N GLU A 79 -5.59 6.23 -13.79
CA GLU A 79 -4.52 7.21 -13.88
C GLU A 79 -4.90 8.48 -13.08
N PRO A 80 -4.14 8.87 -12.04
CA PRO A 80 -4.40 10.10 -11.31
C PRO A 80 -3.91 11.37 -12.03
N GLY A 81 -3.00 11.23 -13.01
CA GLY A 81 -2.43 12.32 -13.80
C GLY A 81 -3.30 12.77 -14.98
N PRO A 82 -2.72 13.49 -15.96
CA PRO A 82 -3.46 13.99 -17.14
C PRO A 82 -3.76 12.90 -18.19
N GLY A 83 -3.26 11.69 -18.00
CA GLY A 83 -3.56 10.54 -18.86
C GLY A 83 -4.93 9.94 -18.58
N LEU A 84 -5.25 8.83 -19.25
CA LEU A 84 -6.46 8.04 -19.00
C LEU A 84 -6.11 6.56 -19.09
N ALA A 85 -6.49 5.81 -18.06
CA ALA A 85 -6.34 4.35 -18.02
C ALA A 85 -7.61 3.70 -17.47
N LEU A 86 -8.46 3.15 -18.35
CA LEU A 86 -9.73 2.54 -17.93
C LEU A 86 -9.59 1.13 -17.36
N SER A 87 -8.39 0.57 -17.45
CA SER A 87 -8.08 -0.75 -16.92
C SER A 87 -6.66 -0.79 -16.39
N GLN A 88 -6.38 -1.78 -15.57
CA GLN A 88 -5.03 -2.11 -15.15
C GLN A 88 -4.72 -3.58 -15.38
N PHE A 89 -3.48 -3.88 -15.72
CA PHE A 89 -2.95 -5.24 -15.70
C PHE A 89 -2.69 -5.71 -14.27
N LEU A 90 -3.03 -6.96 -13.99
CA LEU A 90 -2.74 -7.68 -12.76
C LEU A 90 -2.07 -9.02 -13.12
N SER A 91 -0.95 -9.33 -12.47
CA SER A 91 -0.35 -10.67 -12.49
C SER A 91 -0.71 -11.42 -11.23
N LEU A 92 -1.45 -12.51 -11.39
CA LEU A 92 -2.06 -13.26 -10.30
C LEU A 92 -1.32 -14.58 -10.10
N GLY A 93 -1.01 -14.89 -8.85
CA GLY A 93 -0.64 -16.23 -8.40
C GLY A 93 -1.85 -17.15 -8.35
N PRO A 94 -1.68 -18.41 -7.94
CA PRO A 94 -2.77 -19.38 -7.90
C PRO A 94 -3.84 -19.01 -6.87
N ASN A 95 -5.10 -19.12 -7.28
CA ASN A 95 -6.28 -18.92 -6.44
C ASN A 95 -6.35 -17.54 -5.77
N PRO A 96 -6.26 -16.44 -6.53
CA PRO A 96 -6.26 -15.11 -5.96
C PRO A 96 -7.65 -14.80 -5.38
N MET A 97 -7.66 -14.20 -4.19
CA MET A 97 -8.87 -13.69 -3.56
C MET A 97 -8.89 -12.18 -3.64
N PHE A 98 -9.96 -11.62 -4.19
CA PHE A 98 -10.15 -10.21 -4.35
C PHE A 98 -11.22 -9.71 -3.39
N SER A 99 -10.99 -8.52 -2.86
CA SER A 99 -12.04 -7.70 -2.26
C SER A 99 -11.96 -6.31 -2.85
N VAL A 100 -12.99 -5.92 -3.60
CA VAL A 100 -13.17 -4.56 -4.12
C VAL A 100 -14.24 -3.88 -3.28
N GLN A 101 -13.99 -2.66 -2.81
CA GLN A 101 -14.86 -1.94 -1.88
C GLN A 101 -14.96 -0.47 -2.28
N TRP A 102 -16.10 0.16 -2.02
CA TRP A 102 -16.28 1.61 -2.19
C TRP A 102 -16.98 2.23 -0.99
N ASP A 103 -16.93 3.57 -0.90
CA ASP A 103 -17.30 4.31 0.30
C ASP A 103 -18.81 4.60 0.46
N ASP A 104 -19.64 3.59 0.16
CA ASP A 104 -21.04 3.52 0.58
C ASP A 104 -21.17 2.84 1.96
N PRO A 105 -22.32 2.94 2.67
CA PRO A 105 -22.46 2.41 4.01
C PRO A 105 -22.80 0.90 4.04
N PHE A 106 -21.97 0.07 4.67
CA PHE A 106 -22.29 -1.35 4.89
C PHE A 106 -23.54 -1.55 5.76
N ASP A 107 -24.39 -2.49 5.34
CA ASP A 107 -25.53 -3.02 6.10
C ASP A 107 -26.53 -1.95 6.60
N LEU A 108 -26.55 -0.76 5.98
CA LEU A 108 -27.49 0.32 6.28
C LEU A 108 -28.66 0.32 5.27
N PRO A 109 -29.88 -0.06 5.66
CA PRO A 109 -31.00 -0.10 4.72
C PRO A 109 -31.22 1.23 4.00
N GLY A 110 -31.22 1.19 2.66
CA GLY A 110 -31.34 2.39 1.81
C GLY A 110 -30.07 3.27 1.75
N GLY A 111 -28.96 2.80 2.31
CA GLY A 111 -27.67 3.49 2.29
C GLY A 111 -26.89 3.36 0.98
N MET A 112 -27.19 2.32 0.18
CA MET A 112 -26.55 2.11 -1.12
C MET A 112 -26.91 3.21 -2.12
N THR A 113 -25.89 3.76 -2.76
CA THR A 113 -26.01 4.79 -3.78
C THR A 113 -25.24 4.45 -5.05
N THR A 114 -24.34 3.47 -4.99
CA THR A 114 -23.48 3.10 -6.10
C THR A 114 -23.33 1.60 -6.15
N ASP A 115 -23.34 1.06 -7.36
CA ASP A 115 -23.06 -0.34 -7.66
C ASP A 115 -21.91 -0.38 -8.66
N PHE A 116 -20.79 -0.97 -8.28
CA PHE A 116 -19.64 -1.16 -9.15
C PHE A 116 -19.49 -2.64 -9.47
N ASP A 117 -19.44 -2.92 -10.78
CA ASP A 117 -19.08 -4.23 -11.30
C ASP A 117 -17.59 -4.21 -11.67
N VAL A 118 -16.96 -5.39 -11.62
CA VAL A 118 -15.56 -5.59 -11.96
C VAL A 118 -15.48 -6.42 -13.24
N LEU A 119 -14.96 -5.83 -14.31
CA LEU A 119 -14.84 -6.51 -15.60
C LEU A 119 -13.39 -6.98 -15.81
N PHE A 120 -13.26 -8.19 -16.34
CA PHE A 120 -11.98 -8.82 -16.64
C PHE A 120 -11.82 -9.08 -18.13
N PHE A 121 -10.62 -8.80 -18.62
CA PHE A 121 -10.26 -8.88 -20.02
C PHE A 121 -8.96 -9.65 -20.19
N ASN A 122 -8.80 -10.26 -21.37
CA ASN A 122 -7.57 -10.90 -21.78
C ASN A 122 -6.47 -9.84 -21.91
N PRO A 123 -5.29 -10.03 -21.27
CA PRO A 123 -4.25 -9.02 -21.26
C PRO A 123 -3.55 -8.81 -22.61
N GLU A 124 -3.60 -9.78 -23.52
CA GLU A 124 -2.96 -9.73 -24.85
C GLU A 124 -3.90 -9.20 -25.92
N THR A 125 -5.14 -9.68 -25.94
CA THR A 125 -6.11 -9.34 -26.99
C THR A 125 -7.06 -8.21 -26.60
N GLY A 126 -7.16 -7.89 -25.31
CA GLY A 126 -8.14 -6.95 -24.77
C GLY A 126 -9.58 -7.48 -24.76
N ALA A 127 -9.82 -8.72 -25.19
CA ALA A 127 -11.16 -9.30 -25.27
C ALA A 127 -11.77 -9.53 -23.87
N PHE A 128 -13.06 -9.26 -23.71
CA PHE A 128 -13.83 -9.50 -22.50
C PHE A 128 -13.84 -10.99 -22.16
N LEU A 129 -13.60 -11.29 -20.89
CA LEU A 129 -13.60 -12.66 -20.36
C LEU A 129 -14.84 -12.90 -19.50
N PHE A 130 -15.00 -12.08 -18.46
CA PHE A 130 -16.11 -12.20 -17.51
C PHE A 130 -16.25 -10.91 -16.68
N ALA A 131 -17.35 -10.81 -15.94
CA ALA A 131 -17.60 -9.73 -14.99
C ALA A 131 -18.06 -10.29 -13.65
N LEU A 132 -17.82 -9.52 -12.61
CA LEU A 132 -18.35 -9.71 -11.27
C LEU A 132 -19.30 -8.55 -11.00
N SER A 133 -20.50 -8.90 -10.60
CA SER A 133 -21.66 -8.01 -10.75
C SER A 133 -22.72 -8.29 -9.69
N ALA A 134 -22.28 -8.52 -8.46
CA ALA A 134 -23.16 -8.66 -7.31
C ALA A 134 -23.95 -7.36 -7.14
N ASN A 135 -25.28 -7.49 -7.06
CA ASN A 135 -26.13 -6.31 -6.91
C ASN A 135 -26.01 -5.75 -5.49
N SER A 136 -25.26 -4.67 -5.35
CA SER A 136 -24.97 -4.05 -4.05
C SER A 136 -26.22 -3.49 -3.37
N PHE A 137 -27.22 -3.07 -4.15
CA PHE A 137 -28.53 -2.64 -3.61
C PHE A 137 -29.34 -3.80 -3.02
N ALA A 138 -29.11 -5.03 -3.50
CA ALA A 138 -29.77 -6.22 -2.96
C ALA A 138 -29.03 -6.80 -1.75
N THR A 139 -27.69 -6.81 -1.78
CA THR A 139 -26.86 -7.30 -0.67
C THR A 139 -26.75 -6.29 0.47
N ASN A 140 -26.96 -5.01 0.17
CA ASN A 140 -26.76 -3.87 1.07
C ASN A 140 -25.29 -3.73 1.52
N GLN A 141 -24.36 -4.12 0.65
CA GLN A 141 -22.92 -4.13 0.94
C GLN A 141 -22.15 -3.61 -0.27
N PRO A 142 -21.29 -2.58 -0.10
CA PRO A 142 -20.51 -1.98 -1.18
C PRO A 142 -19.21 -2.75 -1.39
N VAL A 143 -19.35 -4.04 -1.72
CA VAL A 143 -18.22 -4.96 -1.88
C VAL A 143 -18.48 -5.97 -2.98
N GLU A 144 -17.44 -6.22 -3.78
CA GLU A 144 -17.31 -7.40 -4.61
C GLU A 144 -16.23 -8.30 -3.99
N LEU A 145 -16.61 -9.51 -3.59
CA LEU A 145 -15.72 -10.48 -2.96
C LEU A 145 -15.74 -11.79 -3.75
N PHE A 146 -14.57 -12.23 -4.20
CA PHE A 146 -14.48 -13.41 -5.06
C PHE A 146 -13.11 -14.05 -5.02
N ALA A 147 -13.07 -15.35 -5.35
CA ALA A 147 -11.86 -16.07 -5.64
C ALA A 147 -11.87 -16.45 -7.13
N LEU A 148 -10.75 -16.24 -7.82
CA LEU A 148 -10.58 -16.78 -9.16
C LEU A 148 -9.87 -18.13 -9.08
N GLY A 149 -10.19 -19.04 -10.00
CA GLY A 149 -9.41 -20.26 -10.18
C GLY A 149 -8.20 -20.01 -11.07
N GLY A 150 -7.05 -20.58 -10.70
CA GLY A 150 -5.83 -20.51 -11.52
C GLY A 150 -4.94 -19.31 -11.24
N ALA A 151 -3.93 -19.13 -12.09
CA ALA A 151 -2.91 -18.08 -12.05
C ALA A 151 -2.77 -17.48 -13.46
N GLY A 152 -2.20 -16.27 -13.57
CA GLY A 152 -1.94 -15.62 -14.86
C GLY A 152 -2.23 -14.13 -14.87
N GLY A 153 -2.13 -13.53 -16.07
CA GLY A 153 -2.38 -12.11 -16.29
C GLY A 153 -3.85 -11.83 -16.59
N LEU A 154 -4.39 -10.74 -16.03
CA LEU A 154 -5.72 -10.21 -16.37
C LEU A 154 -5.66 -8.69 -16.50
N ARG A 155 -6.50 -8.11 -17.36
CA ARG A 155 -6.84 -6.69 -17.29
C ARG A 155 -8.15 -6.51 -16.53
N MET A 156 -8.15 -5.62 -15.55
CA MET A 156 -9.29 -5.34 -14.69
C MET A 156 -9.78 -3.90 -14.89
N ALA A 157 -11.08 -3.73 -15.03
CA ALA A 157 -11.75 -2.42 -15.09
C ALA A 157 -12.89 -2.36 -14.05
N PHE A 158 -13.11 -1.18 -13.46
CA PHE A 158 -14.29 -0.93 -12.64
C PHE A 158 -15.34 -0.19 -13.45
N ALA A 159 -16.53 -0.75 -13.53
CA ALA A 159 -17.65 -0.18 -14.27
C ALA A 159 -18.79 0.15 -13.31
N ARG A 160 -19.34 1.36 -13.40
CA ARG A 160 -20.44 1.76 -12.53
C ARG A 160 -21.77 1.39 -13.18
N ARG A 161 -22.55 0.57 -12.50
CA ARG A 161 -23.80 0.00 -12.97
C ARG A 161 -25.01 0.84 -12.57
N ASN A 162 -25.17 1.08 -11.27
CA ASN A 162 -26.34 1.78 -10.74
C ASN A 162 -25.91 3.02 -9.96
N THR A 163 -26.74 4.06 -10.01
CA THR A 163 -26.53 5.34 -9.34
C THR A 163 -27.76 5.78 -8.55
N GLY A 164 -27.51 6.24 -7.33
CA GLY A 164 -28.47 6.87 -6.43
C GLY A 164 -28.09 8.33 -6.17
N ALA A 165 -28.71 8.95 -5.17
CA ALA A 165 -28.62 10.40 -4.97
C ALA A 165 -27.21 10.91 -4.55
N ARG A 166 -26.36 10.05 -3.94
CA ARG A 166 -25.06 10.47 -3.38
C ARG A 166 -23.93 9.49 -3.68
N LEU A 167 -23.47 9.49 -4.93
CA LEU A 167 -22.44 8.61 -5.48
C LEU A 167 -21.21 8.43 -4.58
N ALA A 168 -20.64 7.22 -4.61
CA ALA A 168 -19.36 6.89 -4.02
C ALA A 168 -18.26 7.78 -4.58
N THR A 169 -17.33 8.15 -3.71
CA THR A 169 -16.20 9.04 -4.02
C THR A 169 -14.86 8.32 -3.96
N ARG A 170 -14.80 7.10 -3.41
CA ARG A 170 -13.57 6.33 -3.24
C ARG A 170 -13.80 4.86 -3.52
N ILE A 171 -12.78 4.24 -4.08
CA ILE A 171 -12.72 2.81 -4.36
C ILE A 171 -11.39 2.25 -3.91
N LYS A 172 -11.41 1.02 -3.40
CA LYS A 172 -10.22 0.25 -3.06
C LYS A 172 -10.37 -1.18 -3.50
N TYR A 173 -9.25 -1.85 -3.73
CA TYR A 173 -9.23 -3.30 -3.70
C TYR A 173 -7.95 -3.81 -3.07
N PHE A 174 -7.96 -5.07 -2.67
CA PHE A 174 -6.74 -5.82 -2.36
C PHE A 174 -6.89 -7.25 -2.88
N VAL A 175 -5.74 -7.87 -3.17
CA VAL A 175 -5.66 -9.19 -3.78
C VAL A 175 -4.69 -10.06 -2.98
N GLN A 176 -5.20 -11.16 -2.43
CA GLN A 176 -4.37 -12.23 -1.90
C GLN A 176 -3.77 -13.03 -3.06
N SER A 177 -2.53 -13.48 -2.90
CA SER A 177 -1.78 -14.20 -3.95
C SER A 177 -1.50 -13.38 -5.22
N LEU A 178 -1.19 -12.08 -5.08
CA LEU A 178 -0.62 -11.29 -6.18
C LEU A 178 0.85 -11.70 -6.41
N SER A 179 1.26 -11.94 -7.66
CA SER A 179 2.56 -12.57 -7.93
C SER A 179 3.74 -11.60 -8.06
N SER A 180 3.58 -10.39 -8.62
CA SER A 180 4.63 -9.33 -8.61
C SER A 180 4.35 -8.07 -9.45
N ALA A 181 3.24 -7.97 -10.19
CA ALA A 181 3.08 -6.93 -11.22
C ALA A 181 1.66 -6.36 -11.29
N SER A 182 1.49 -5.07 -11.02
CA SER A 182 0.23 -4.36 -11.33
C SER A 182 0.46 -2.88 -11.61
N GLU A 183 -0.14 -2.37 -12.69
CA GLU A 183 0.17 -1.05 -13.28
C GLU A 183 -0.14 0.14 -12.35
N PHE A 184 -1.10 0.01 -11.42
CA PHE A 184 -1.52 1.11 -10.54
C PHE A 184 -1.54 0.73 -9.05
N ILE A 185 -0.94 -0.39 -8.67
CA ILE A 185 -0.78 -0.73 -7.25
C ILE A 185 0.34 0.14 -6.68
N GLY A 186 -0.06 1.12 -5.85
CA GLY A 186 0.88 1.96 -5.15
C GLY A 186 1.65 1.15 -4.10
N ASN A 187 2.93 1.43 -3.98
CA ASN A 187 3.80 0.83 -2.97
C ASN A 187 3.30 0.94 -1.52
N GLN A 188 2.55 1.99 -1.19
CA GLN A 188 1.96 2.25 0.13
C GLN A 188 0.43 2.14 0.08
N SER A 189 -0.09 1.26 -0.78
CA SER A 189 -1.53 1.07 -0.91
C SER A 189 -2.12 0.63 0.42
N ALA A 190 -3.18 1.34 0.82
CA ALA A 190 -3.91 1.08 2.04
C ALA A 190 -4.71 -0.23 1.95
N VAL A 191 -4.03 -1.33 2.27
CA VAL A 191 -4.63 -2.68 2.24
C VAL A 191 -5.09 -3.15 3.61
N THR A 192 -4.84 -2.42 4.70
CA THR A 192 -5.60 -2.62 5.95
C THR A 192 -7.10 -2.38 5.73
N PHE A 193 -7.94 -3.24 6.30
CA PHE A 193 -9.39 -3.18 6.12
C PHE A 193 -10.15 -3.77 7.30
N GLY A 194 -11.47 -3.51 7.32
CA GLY A 194 -12.36 -4.10 8.32
C GLY A 194 -11.98 -3.72 9.75
N HIS A 195 -12.03 -4.70 10.63
CA HIS A 195 -12.00 -4.48 12.06
C HIS A 195 -10.64 -4.02 12.63
N SER A 196 -9.53 -4.30 11.93
CA SER A 196 -8.19 -3.79 12.28
C SER A 196 -8.06 -2.27 12.11
N THR A 197 -8.96 -1.67 11.33
CA THR A 197 -9.02 -0.24 11.09
C THR A 197 -9.87 0.53 12.10
N ALA A 198 -10.51 -0.15 13.06
CA ALA A 198 -11.28 0.49 14.12
C ALA A 198 -10.40 1.43 14.97
N ARG A 199 -10.96 2.57 15.42
CA ARG A 199 -10.23 3.55 16.24
C ARG A 199 -9.78 2.91 17.56
N GLY A 200 -10.63 2.09 18.17
CA GLY A 200 -10.40 1.44 19.45
C GLY A 200 -9.66 0.10 19.38
N ALA A 201 -9.38 -0.41 18.18
CA ALA A 201 -8.55 -1.59 18.00
C ALA A 201 -7.05 -1.23 17.99
N PHE A 202 -6.20 -2.21 18.28
CA PHE A 202 -4.79 -2.23 17.91
C PHE A 202 -4.62 -3.18 16.73
N GLY A 203 -4.41 -2.63 15.53
CA GLY A 203 -4.03 -3.40 14.35
C GLY A 203 -2.55 -3.73 14.44
N VAL A 204 -2.20 -5.02 14.34
CA VAL A 204 -0.85 -5.51 14.64
C VAL A 204 -0.21 -6.10 13.38
N GLY A 205 0.88 -5.48 12.94
CA GLY A 205 1.75 -6.00 11.88
C GLY A 205 2.67 -7.11 12.40
N ALA A 206 3.36 -7.81 11.50
CA ALA A 206 4.18 -8.98 11.85
C ALA A 206 5.68 -8.72 11.63
N TYR A 207 6.47 -9.01 12.65
CA TYR A 207 7.93 -9.13 12.53
C TYR A 207 8.33 -10.57 12.71
N ARG A 208 9.28 -11.01 11.90
CA ARG A 208 9.95 -12.29 12.09
C ARG A 208 11.20 -12.07 12.92
N TYR A 209 11.39 -12.90 13.94
CA TYR A 209 12.58 -12.80 14.80
C TYR A 209 13.83 -13.41 14.11
N ASP A 210 13.63 -14.41 13.26
CA ASP A 210 14.64 -15.21 12.57
C ASP A 210 14.52 -15.06 11.04
N VAL A 211 15.17 -14.06 10.43
CA VAL A 211 15.26 -14.03 8.96
C VAL A 211 16.23 -15.08 8.46
N SER A 212 15.89 -15.77 7.36
CA SER A 212 16.74 -16.81 6.76
C SER A 212 18.05 -16.23 6.20
N PRO A 213 19.20 -16.88 6.38
CA PRO A 213 19.38 -18.12 7.15
C PRO A 213 19.23 -17.87 8.65
N TYR A 214 18.53 -18.78 9.36
CA TYR A 214 18.21 -18.71 10.80
C TYR A 214 19.46 -18.83 11.67
N GLN A 215 20.34 -17.85 11.59
CA GLN A 215 21.65 -17.84 12.23
C GLN A 215 21.75 -16.64 13.16
N ALA A 216 22.25 -16.89 14.37
CA ALA A 216 22.52 -15.84 15.32
C ALA A 216 23.64 -14.90 14.79
N PRO A 217 23.54 -13.58 15.03
CA PRO A 217 22.51 -12.91 15.82
C PRO A 217 21.20 -12.69 15.03
N PHE A 218 20.08 -13.10 15.64
CA PHE A 218 18.74 -12.87 15.11
C PHE A 218 18.44 -11.38 15.07
N THR A 219 18.21 -10.85 13.87
CA THR A 219 17.78 -9.46 13.66
C THR A 219 16.33 -9.48 13.22
N PRO A 220 15.39 -8.99 14.05
CA PRO A 220 14.00 -8.95 13.66
C PRO A 220 13.78 -8.13 12.40
N ALA A 221 12.95 -8.62 11.49
CA ALA A 221 12.57 -7.90 10.28
C ALA A 221 11.07 -7.93 10.07
N LEU A 222 10.55 -6.86 9.45
CA LEU A 222 9.17 -6.81 9.00
C LEU A 222 8.89 -7.92 8.00
N GLU A 223 7.76 -8.61 8.17
CA GLU A 223 7.24 -9.55 7.19
C GLU A 223 6.67 -8.82 5.98
N PHE A 224 7.10 -9.18 4.77
CA PHE A 224 6.66 -8.54 3.53
C PHE A 224 5.14 -8.61 3.30
N PHE A 225 4.47 -9.59 3.90
CA PHE A 225 3.02 -9.74 3.82
C PHE A 225 2.27 -8.85 4.81
N SER A 226 2.93 -8.18 5.76
CA SER A 226 2.24 -7.36 6.76
C SER A 226 1.48 -6.21 6.08
N SER A 227 0.14 -6.25 6.14
CA SER A 227 -0.71 -5.29 5.42
C SER A 227 -0.45 -3.83 5.82
N ALA A 228 -0.13 -3.01 4.81
CA ALA A 228 0.11 -1.58 4.97
C ALA A 228 -1.17 -0.78 5.19
N GLY A 229 -1.08 0.28 5.99
CA GLY A 229 -2.09 1.34 6.01
C GLY A 229 -1.64 2.60 5.27
N PRO A 230 -2.11 3.80 5.68
CA PRO A 230 -3.08 4.06 6.75
C PRO A 230 -4.46 3.49 6.41
N ALA A 231 -5.41 3.57 7.34
CA ALA A 231 -6.81 3.33 7.03
C ALA A 231 -7.54 4.65 6.77
N TYR A 232 -8.32 4.70 5.69
CA TYR A 232 -9.12 5.84 5.30
C TYR A 232 -10.59 5.58 5.61
N ILE A 233 -11.20 6.43 6.43
CA ILE A 233 -12.60 6.30 6.85
C ILE A 233 -13.37 7.50 6.33
N ALA A 234 -14.31 7.25 5.43
CA ALA A 234 -15.11 8.28 4.78
C ALA A 234 -16.49 8.50 5.43
N LEU A 235 -16.96 7.54 6.22
CA LEU A 235 -18.30 7.53 6.82
C LEU A 235 -18.23 7.50 8.34
N ASP A 236 -19.21 8.15 8.98
CA ASP A 236 -19.44 8.06 10.42
C ASP A 236 -20.20 6.79 10.80
N ALA A 237 -20.52 6.66 12.10
CA ALA A 237 -21.22 5.50 12.62
C ALA A 237 -22.64 5.31 12.03
N ASN A 238 -23.27 6.38 11.55
CA ASN A 238 -24.61 6.37 10.97
C ASN A 238 -24.59 6.21 9.44
N GLY A 239 -23.43 5.97 8.83
CA GLY A 239 -23.26 5.90 7.39
C GLY A 239 -23.30 7.27 6.69
N SER A 240 -23.21 8.37 7.44
CA SER A 240 -23.13 9.71 6.86
C SER A 240 -21.69 10.05 6.50
N ARG A 241 -21.43 10.64 5.32
CA ARG A 241 -20.06 11.03 4.96
C ARG A 241 -19.52 12.08 5.93
N LEU A 242 -18.26 11.89 6.32
CA LEU A 242 -17.50 12.87 7.10
C LEU A 242 -17.17 14.10 6.23
N PRO A 243 -17.08 15.31 6.82
CA PRO A 243 -16.65 16.52 6.11
C PRO A 243 -15.24 16.40 5.51
N ALA A 244 -14.38 15.61 6.15
CA ALA A 244 -13.07 15.22 5.67
C ALA A 244 -12.84 13.74 5.98
N VAL A 245 -12.15 13.02 5.10
CA VAL A 245 -11.76 11.63 5.37
C VAL A 245 -10.90 11.59 6.61
N GLU A 246 -11.27 10.72 7.54
CA GLU A 246 -10.44 10.42 8.69
C GLU A 246 -9.32 9.47 8.26
N VAL A 247 -8.08 9.89 8.49
CA VAL A 247 -6.89 9.04 8.31
C VAL A 247 -6.49 8.45 9.66
N ARG A 248 -6.60 7.12 9.78
CA ARG A 248 -6.17 6.37 10.96
C ARG A 248 -4.79 5.76 10.73
N ARG A 249 -3.89 5.99 11.68
CA ARG A 249 -2.54 5.42 11.69
C ARG A 249 -2.60 3.93 12.04
N LYS A 250 -2.76 3.10 11.01
CA LYS A 250 -2.84 1.64 11.06
C LYS A 250 -1.78 1.00 10.16
N PRO A 251 -1.20 -0.16 10.49
CA PRO A 251 -1.26 -0.79 11.82
C PRO A 251 -0.73 0.15 12.91
N ASP A 252 -1.12 -0.10 14.16
CA ASP A 252 -0.68 0.71 15.29
C ASP A 252 0.79 0.43 15.61
N PHE A 253 1.21 -0.83 15.49
CA PHE A 253 2.58 -1.30 15.71
C PHE A 253 2.69 -2.74 15.19
N SER A 254 3.88 -3.32 15.25
CA SER A 254 4.11 -4.72 14.90
C SER A 254 4.60 -5.53 16.10
N ALA A 255 4.36 -6.84 16.05
CA ALA A 255 4.78 -7.79 17.07
C ALA A 255 5.36 -9.07 16.46
N ALA A 256 5.91 -9.92 17.30
CA ALA A 256 6.60 -11.14 16.87
C ALA A 256 5.60 -12.14 16.28
N ASN A 257 6.01 -12.80 15.21
CA ASN A 257 5.29 -13.90 14.59
C ASN A 257 6.26 -15.09 14.40
N GLY A 258 5.74 -16.26 14.03
CA GLY A 258 6.57 -17.45 13.80
C GLY A 258 6.95 -18.21 15.07
N GLY A 259 6.33 -17.91 16.21
CA GLY A 259 6.58 -18.64 17.46
C GLY A 259 6.01 -20.07 17.45
N ASN A 260 6.65 -20.96 18.21
CA ASN A 260 6.21 -22.35 18.39
C ASN A 260 4.83 -22.46 19.04
N THR A 261 4.07 -23.46 18.63
CA THR A 261 2.73 -23.77 19.11
C THR A 261 2.53 -25.28 19.21
N THR A 262 1.65 -25.71 20.11
CA THR A 262 1.30 -27.13 20.28
C THR A 262 0.01 -27.53 19.57
N PHE A 263 -0.70 -26.57 18.95
CA PHE A 263 -2.05 -26.79 18.43
C PHE A 263 -2.22 -26.52 16.93
N PHE A 264 -1.49 -25.57 16.34
CA PHE A 264 -1.47 -25.39 14.88
C PHE A 264 -0.33 -26.21 14.28
N ARG A 265 -0.65 -27.13 13.35
CA ARG A 265 0.34 -28.01 12.69
C ARG A 265 0.60 -27.53 11.26
N LEU A 266 1.42 -26.48 11.11
CA LEU A 266 1.68 -25.88 9.80
C LEU A 266 3.10 -26.20 9.30
N SER A 267 4.12 -25.71 10.00
CA SER A 267 5.54 -25.81 9.62
C SER A 267 6.41 -25.84 10.88
N ASP A 268 7.57 -26.48 10.83
CA ASP A 268 8.61 -26.47 11.89
C ASP A 268 9.91 -26.03 11.22
N VAL A 269 10.15 -24.71 11.16
CA VAL A 269 11.20 -24.12 10.31
C VAL A 269 12.58 -24.20 10.96
N GLU A 270 12.63 -24.32 12.29
CA GLU A 270 13.83 -24.51 13.09
C GLU A 270 14.16 -26.01 13.30
N ALA A 271 13.26 -26.92 12.93
CA ALA A 271 13.37 -28.36 13.08
C ALA A 271 13.55 -28.82 14.54
N ASP A 272 12.88 -28.15 15.48
CA ASP A 272 12.96 -28.45 16.92
C ASP A 272 11.84 -29.39 17.40
N GLY A 273 10.95 -29.80 16.50
CA GLY A 273 9.82 -30.69 16.76
C GLY A 273 8.54 -29.98 17.18
N LEU A 274 8.52 -28.64 17.25
CA LEU A 274 7.34 -27.84 17.55
C LEU A 274 6.93 -27.03 16.32
N PRO A 275 5.68 -27.13 15.84
CA PRO A 275 5.25 -26.34 14.71
C PRO A 275 5.14 -24.85 15.08
N ASN A 276 5.50 -23.97 14.16
CA ASN A 276 5.35 -22.52 14.25
C ASN A 276 3.96 -22.06 13.80
N PHE A 277 3.54 -20.88 14.30
CA PHE A 277 2.39 -20.13 13.78
C PHE A 277 2.83 -18.78 13.22
N PHE A 278 2.59 -18.57 11.92
CA PHE A 278 3.01 -17.38 11.17
C PHE A 278 1.86 -16.43 10.86
N GLY A 279 2.22 -15.20 10.49
CA GLY A 279 1.30 -14.18 10.02
C GLY A 279 0.99 -13.10 11.05
N THR A 280 0.32 -12.04 10.61
CA THR A 280 -0.23 -11.02 11.51
C THR A 280 -1.24 -11.61 12.50
N SER A 281 -1.86 -12.74 12.13
CA SER A 281 -2.69 -13.58 13.02
C SER A 281 -1.93 -14.13 14.22
N ALA A 282 -0.62 -14.36 14.11
CA ALA A 282 0.24 -14.76 15.22
C ALA A 282 0.80 -13.55 15.98
N ALA A 283 1.06 -12.44 15.29
CA ALA A 283 1.54 -11.20 15.90
C ALA A 283 0.52 -10.55 16.84
N ALA A 284 -0.76 -10.51 16.44
CA ALA A 284 -1.83 -9.92 17.25
C ALA A 284 -1.95 -10.53 18.67
N PRO A 285 -2.01 -11.87 18.86
CA PRO A 285 -2.04 -12.46 20.19
C PRO A 285 -0.71 -12.29 20.95
N HIS A 286 0.44 -12.21 20.29
CA HIS A 286 1.71 -11.86 20.97
C HIS A 286 1.63 -10.45 21.58
N ALA A 287 1.15 -9.45 20.83
CA ALA A 287 0.95 -8.11 21.37
C ALA A 287 -0.07 -8.09 22.52
N ALA A 288 -1.16 -8.86 22.40
CA ALA A 288 -2.16 -8.99 23.46
C ALA A 288 -1.57 -9.61 24.74
N ALA A 289 -0.66 -10.59 24.61
CA ALA A 289 0.03 -11.18 25.75
C ALA A 289 0.94 -10.16 26.46
N ILE A 290 1.69 -9.35 25.72
CA ILE A 290 2.50 -8.26 26.30
C ILE A 290 1.58 -7.26 27.03
N ALA A 291 0.45 -6.89 26.43
CA ALA A 291 -0.53 -6.02 27.07
C ALA A 291 -1.11 -6.61 28.36
N ALA A 292 -1.32 -7.92 28.42
CA ALA A 292 -1.74 -8.60 29.65
C ALA A 292 -0.67 -8.51 30.75
N LEU A 293 0.62 -8.64 30.41
CA LEU A 293 1.72 -8.43 31.36
C LEU A 293 1.79 -6.98 31.86
N LEU A 294 1.53 -6.00 30.99
CA LEU A 294 1.44 -4.59 31.41
C LEU A 294 0.31 -4.39 32.43
N LEU A 295 -0.86 -5.00 32.17
CA LEU A 295 -2.01 -4.95 33.09
C LEU A 295 -1.71 -5.64 34.42
N GLU A 296 -1.09 -6.82 34.39
CA GLU A 296 -0.67 -7.55 35.59
C GLU A 296 0.27 -6.70 36.44
N LYS A 297 1.34 -6.18 35.83
CA LYS A 297 2.33 -5.33 36.51
C LYS A 297 1.70 -4.08 37.11
N ALA A 298 0.72 -3.47 36.44
CA ALA A 298 0.04 -2.27 36.90
C ALA A 298 -1.01 -2.53 38.02
N GLY A 299 -1.22 -3.78 38.45
CA GLY A 299 -2.15 -4.13 39.53
C GLY A 299 -3.42 -4.86 39.07
N GLY A 300 -3.42 -5.42 37.86
CA GLY A 300 -4.47 -6.30 37.36
C GLY A 300 -5.60 -5.57 36.60
N PRO A 301 -6.76 -6.21 36.43
CA PRO A 301 -7.83 -5.69 35.57
C PRO A 301 -8.32 -4.29 35.95
N GLY A 302 -8.33 -3.36 34.98
CA GLY A 302 -8.78 -1.98 35.17
C GLY A 302 -7.71 -1.01 35.66
N SER A 303 -6.50 -1.50 35.96
CA SER A 303 -5.35 -0.65 36.34
C SER A 303 -4.86 0.27 35.21
N LEU A 304 -4.99 -0.19 33.95
CA LEU A 304 -4.64 0.58 32.76
C LEU A 304 -5.83 0.67 31.81
N THR A 305 -6.02 1.86 31.23
CA THR A 305 -6.92 2.06 30.09
C THR A 305 -6.30 1.49 28.80
N SER A 306 -7.12 1.08 27.83
CA SER A 306 -6.65 0.65 26.50
C SER A 306 -5.70 1.67 25.86
N ALA A 307 -6.02 2.97 25.91
CA ALA A 307 -5.16 4.04 25.38
C ALA A 307 -3.77 4.09 26.04
N ARG A 308 -3.68 3.85 27.35
CA ARG A 308 -2.39 3.78 28.08
C ARG A 308 -1.58 2.57 27.66
N ILE A 309 -2.21 1.40 27.53
CA ILE A 309 -1.57 0.18 27.00
C ILE A 309 -0.97 0.47 25.63
N GLY A 310 -1.76 1.01 24.70
CA GLY A 310 -1.28 1.38 23.36
C GLY A 310 -0.10 2.35 23.41
N THR A 311 -0.15 3.36 24.27
CA THR A 311 0.96 4.32 24.44
C THR A 311 2.25 3.64 24.90
N TYR A 312 2.17 2.71 25.86
CA TYR A 312 3.36 2.00 26.35
C TYR A 312 3.96 1.09 25.27
N LEU A 313 3.12 0.36 24.53
CA LEU A 313 3.56 -0.50 23.43
C LEU A 313 4.18 0.31 22.28
N GLN A 314 3.56 1.41 21.87
CA GLN A 314 4.08 2.28 20.80
C GLN A 314 5.41 2.93 21.18
N ARG A 315 5.57 3.34 22.44
CA ARG A 315 6.80 3.98 22.93
C ARG A 315 7.93 2.99 23.19
N SER A 316 7.64 1.70 23.34
CA SER A 316 8.66 0.69 23.58
C SER A 316 9.40 0.27 22.32
N ALA A 317 8.82 0.53 21.14
CA ALA A 317 9.43 0.20 19.86
C ALA A 317 10.78 0.91 19.66
N ALA A 318 11.78 0.14 19.26
CA ALA A 318 13.13 0.62 18.99
C ALA A 318 13.21 1.42 17.67
N PRO A 319 14.22 2.30 17.50
CA PRO A 319 14.54 2.87 16.21
C PRO A 319 14.82 1.77 15.17
N ARG A 320 14.40 1.99 13.92
CA ARG A 320 14.44 0.97 12.85
C ARG A 320 14.69 1.59 11.49
N THR A 321 14.94 0.76 10.48
CA THR A 321 14.99 1.18 9.07
C THR A 321 13.62 1.67 8.60
N ASP A 322 13.58 2.75 7.82
CA ASP A 322 12.37 3.15 7.09
C ASP A 322 12.19 2.19 5.91
N TYR A 323 11.39 1.14 6.11
CA TYR A 323 11.22 0.08 5.12
C TYR A 323 10.71 0.62 3.78
N PHE A 324 11.27 0.05 2.72
CA PHE A 324 10.97 0.43 1.34
C PHE A 324 11.23 1.92 1.11
N PHE A 325 12.21 2.53 1.77
CA PHE A 325 12.51 3.94 1.57
C PHE A 325 14.00 4.24 1.69
N VAL A 326 14.57 4.72 0.58
CA VAL A 326 15.92 5.28 0.55
C VAL A 326 15.90 6.76 0.20
N ARG A 327 16.86 7.49 0.77
CA ARG A 327 17.07 8.89 0.46
C ARG A 327 18.55 9.21 0.32
N GLY A 328 18.85 10.09 -0.61
CA GLY A 328 20.14 10.74 -0.75
C GLY A 328 19.94 12.24 -0.94
N THR A 329 20.70 13.04 -0.21
CA THR A 329 20.75 14.50 -0.39
C THR A 329 22.19 14.89 -0.63
N ALA A 330 22.45 15.48 -1.79
CA ALA A 330 23.76 15.94 -2.21
C ALA A 330 23.74 17.46 -2.35
N ALA A 331 24.83 18.11 -1.94
CA ALA A 331 24.97 19.54 -2.04
C ALA A 331 26.35 19.95 -2.58
N SER A 332 26.38 20.98 -3.41
CA SER A 332 27.61 21.65 -3.86
C SER A 332 27.30 23.14 -3.99
N GLY A 333 28.01 23.99 -3.25
CA GLY A 333 27.69 25.42 -3.18
C GLY A 333 26.22 25.66 -2.80
N PRO A 334 25.47 26.48 -3.56
CA PRO A 334 24.04 26.71 -3.29
C PRO A 334 23.13 25.59 -3.80
N ALA A 335 23.66 24.64 -4.58
CA ALA A 335 22.88 23.59 -5.19
C ALA A 335 22.65 22.43 -4.23
N THR A 336 21.40 22.02 -4.10
CA THR A 336 20.97 20.83 -3.38
C THR A 336 20.12 19.96 -4.30
N VAL A 337 20.46 18.69 -4.38
CA VAL A 337 19.70 17.65 -5.10
C VAL A 337 19.28 16.61 -4.08
N THR A 338 17.97 16.37 -3.96
CA THR A 338 17.43 15.28 -3.17
C THR A 338 16.84 14.25 -4.11
N LEU A 339 17.33 13.01 -4.00
CA LEU A 339 16.73 11.85 -4.66
C LEU A 339 16.19 10.93 -3.56
N THR A 340 14.92 10.56 -3.66
CA THR A 340 14.33 9.50 -2.83
C THR A 340 13.82 8.39 -3.72
N ALA A 341 13.83 7.17 -3.21
CA ALA A 341 13.08 6.07 -3.78
C ALA A 341 12.18 5.47 -2.71
N ASN A 342 10.96 5.14 -3.08
CA ASN A 342 9.95 4.63 -2.16
C ASN A 342 9.25 3.43 -2.78
N GLY A 343 9.10 2.36 -2.02
CA GLY A 343 8.25 1.24 -2.32
C GLY A 343 8.91 -0.06 -2.76
N SER A 344 8.04 -1.00 -3.08
CA SER A 344 8.36 -2.27 -3.72
C SER A 344 7.42 -2.47 -4.91
N GLY A 345 7.97 -2.96 -6.03
CA GLY A 345 7.28 -3.09 -7.31
C GLY A 345 8.10 -2.54 -8.49
N ALA A 346 7.99 -3.22 -9.63
CA ALA A 346 8.67 -2.86 -10.87
C ALA A 346 7.94 -1.75 -11.65
N TYR A 347 6.62 -1.63 -11.45
CA TYR A 347 5.72 -0.84 -12.29
C TYR A 347 5.18 0.40 -11.57
N ASP A 348 6.07 1.21 -11.01
CA ASP A 348 5.71 2.43 -10.29
C ASP A 348 6.34 3.66 -10.96
N SER A 349 5.52 4.44 -11.68
CA SER A 349 5.93 5.70 -12.34
C SER A 349 6.34 6.80 -11.36
N GLY A 350 6.05 6.63 -10.07
CA GLY A 350 6.39 7.52 -8.99
C GLY A 350 7.54 7.03 -8.09
N PHE A 351 8.20 5.92 -8.45
CA PHE A 351 9.16 5.23 -7.58
C PHE A 351 10.30 6.14 -7.10
N PHE A 352 10.93 6.85 -8.04
CA PHE A 352 11.91 7.88 -7.73
C PHE A 352 11.25 9.26 -7.65
N HIS A 353 11.65 10.06 -6.66
CA HIS A 353 11.31 11.47 -6.58
C HIS A 353 12.60 12.29 -6.52
N LEU A 354 12.81 13.10 -7.56
CA LEU A 354 13.94 14.01 -7.70
C LEU A 354 13.47 15.44 -7.42
N ALA A 355 14.04 16.07 -6.40
CA ALA A 355 13.82 17.47 -6.07
C ALA A 355 15.14 18.27 -6.17
N PHE A 356 15.07 19.45 -6.78
CA PHE A 356 16.23 20.29 -7.03
C PHE A 356 16.04 21.70 -6.48
N ASN A 357 17.06 22.24 -5.81
CA ASN A 357 17.08 23.61 -5.31
C ASN A 357 18.46 24.22 -5.59
N SER A 358 18.51 25.24 -6.43
CA SER A 358 19.69 26.07 -6.66
C SER A 358 19.30 27.34 -7.42
N PRO A 359 19.28 28.52 -6.77
CA PRO A 359 18.93 29.76 -7.44
C PRO A 359 19.82 30.02 -8.67
N GLY A 360 19.19 30.29 -9.83
CA GLY A 360 19.90 30.61 -11.07
C GLY A 360 20.44 29.42 -11.86
N GLN A 361 20.35 28.19 -11.34
CA GLN A 361 20.77 26.98 -12.04
C GLN A 361 19.57 26.11 -12.47
N THR A 362 19.83 25.24 -13.46
CA THR A 362 18.90 24.21 -13.93
C THR A 362 19.57 22.85 -13.86
N LEU A 363 18.88 21.83 -13.35
CA LEU A 363 19.34 20.45 -13.41
C LEU A 363 19.02 19.88 -14.80
N THR A 364 20.06 19.59 -15.58
CA THR A 364 19.92 19.17 -16.98
C THR A 364 19.92 17.66 -17.14
N SER A 365 20.65 16.94 -16.29
CA SER A 365 20.67 15.48 -16.30
C SER A 365 20.94 14.89 -14.93
N LEU A 366 20.47 13.65 -14.73
CA LEU A 366 20.76 12.81 -13.58
C LEU A 366 21.25 11.46 -14.08
N THR A 367 22.40 11.03 -13.58
CA THR A 367 22.90 9.66 -13.75
C THR A 367 22.78 8.94 -12.42
N ILE A 368 22.09 7.80 -12.40
CA ILE A 368 21.96 6.91 -11.24
C ILE A 368 22.71 5.61 -11.55
N THR A 369 23.56 5.17 -10.63
CA THR A 369 24.26 3.88 -10.70
C THR A 369 23.82 3.00 -9.54
N LEU A 370 23.24 1.86 -9.85
CA LEU A 370 22.76 0.89 -8.86
C LEU A 370 23.91 0.11 -8.20
N PRO A 371 23.68 -0.49 -7.01
CA PRO A 371 24.65 -1.39 -6.40
C PRO A 371 25.01 -2.58 -7.32
N PRO A 372 26.20 -3.18 -7.16
CA PRO A 372 26.60 -4.36 -7.91
C PRO A 372 25.55 -5.49 -7.83
N GLY A 373 25.23 -6.09 -8.98
CA GLY A 373 24.22 -7.16 -9.08
C GLY A 373 22.80 -6.65 -9.36
N MET A 374 22.58 -5.33 -9.35
CA MET A 374 21.31 -4.73 -9.77
C MET A 374 21.43 -4.03 -11.13
N VAL A 375 20.33 -4.03 -11.89
CA VAL A 375 20.23 -3.38 -13.19
C VAL A 375 18.90 -2.69 -13.36
N PHE A 376 18.88 -1.58 -14.09
CA PHE A 376 17.66 -1.05 -14.67
C PHE A 376 17.30 -1.88 -15.91
N ASP A 377 16.06 -2.34 -16.01
CA ASP A 377 15.52 -2.98 -17.22
C ASP A 377 14.45 -2.08 -17.87
N SER A 378 14.89 -1.16 -18.72
CA SER A 378 13.99 -0.19 -19.34
C SER A 378 13.32 -0.73 -20.61
N ARG A 379 13.36 -2.04 -20.86
CA ARG A 379 12.76 -2.65 -22.05
C ARG A 379 11.25 -2.72 -21.93
N ALA A 380 10.55 -2.88 -23.06
CA ALA A 380 9.10 -2.93 -23.06
C ALA A 380 8.54 -4.18 -22.32
N LEU A 381 7.58 -3.91 -21.43
CA LEU A 381 6.77 -4.83 -20.62
C LEU A 381 6.43 -6.15 -21.32
N PHE A 382 5.75 -6.07 -22.47
CA PHE A 382 5.13 -7.23 -23.11
C PHE A 382 6.06 -8.04 -24.01
N SER A 383 7.24 -7.51 -24.36
CA SER A 383 8.18 -8.19 -25.27
C SER A 383 9.43 -8.71 -24.59
N ALA A 384 9.82 -8.14 -23.44
CA ALA A 384 11.13 -8.39 -22.84
C ALA A 384 11.12 -8.57 -21.31
N GLY A 385 9.98 -8.33 -20.65
CA GLY A 385 9.82 -8.51 -19.20
C GLY A 385 10.22 -7.31 -18.33
N GLY A 386 10.71 -6.21 -18.93
CA GLY A 386 11.12 -4.99 -18.23
C GLY A 386 9.99 -3.98 -17.99
N TYR A 387 10.31 -2.79 -17.47
CA TYR A 387 9.42 -1.63 -17.35
C TYR A 387 10.13 -0.37 -17.85
N PRO A 388 9.66 0.22 -18.97
CA PRO A 388 10.25 1.43 -19.54
C PRO A 388 10.32 2.59 -18.55
N LEU A 389 11.21 3.55 -18.83
CA LEU A 389 11.23 4.81 -18.10
C LEU A 389 9.88 5.53 -18.27
N THR A 390 9.16 5.70 -17.16
CA THR A 390 7.88 6.41 -17.09
C THR A 390 7.98 7.67 -16.25
N ILE A 391 7.16 8.67 -16.57
CA ILE A 391 7.05 9.91 -15.80
C ILE A 391 5.82 9.81 -14.90
N GLY A 392 5.98 10.05 -13.61
CA GLY A 392 4.88 10.27 -12.67
C GLY A 392 4.59 11.77 -12.51
N ASP A 393 4.13 12.18 -11.32
CA ASP A 393 3.85 13.60 -11.06
C ASP A 393 5.09 14.49 -11.15
N SER A 394 4.92 15.69 -11.72
CA SER A 394 5.99 16.68 -11.83
C SER A 394 5.50 18.10 -11.58
N SER A 395 6.44 19.01 -11.29
CA SER A 395 6.13 20.45 -11.25
C SER A 395 5.74 20.96 -12.65
N PRO A 396 4.85 21.97 -12.76
CA PRO A 396 4.42 22.49 -14.07
C PRO A 396 5.59 22.90 -14.98
N GLY A 397 5.60 22.35 -16.20
CA GLY A 397 6.63 22.60 -17.21
C GLY A 397 7.94 21.83 -17.01
N VAL A 398 7.99 20.87 -16.08
CA VAL A 398 9.09 19.91 -15.95
C VAL A 398 8.76 18.63 -16.74
N ALA A 399 9.71 18.15 -17.54
CA ALA A 399 9.57 16.88 -18.25
C ALA A 399 10.91 16.13 -18.33
N ILE A 400 10.84 14.81 -18.48
CA ILE A 400 11.97 14.01 -18.96
C ILE A 400 12.10 14.21 -20.47
N ALA A 401 13.29 14.60 -20.91
CA ALA A 401 13.62 14.88 -22.31
C ALA A 401 14.41 13.74 -22.98
N SER A 402 14.98 12.82 -22.21
CA SER A 402 15.71 11.67 -22.75
C SER A 402 14.73 10.65 -23.34
N PRO A 403 15.02 10.05 -24.51
CA PRO A 403 14.27 8.89 -24.97
C PRO A 403 14.45 7.72 -23.99
N ASN A 404 13.50 6.79 -23.97
CA ASN A 404 13.66 5.54 -23.23
C ASN A 404 14.88 4.79 -23.78
N PRO A 405 15.87 4.42 -22.94
CA PRO A 405 17.10 3.80 -23.41
C PRO A 405 16.91 2.36 -23.93
N ASP A 406 15.74 1.74 -23.73
CA ASP A 406 15.37 0.38 -24.18
C ASP A 406 16.51 -0.65 -23.99
N SER A 407 17.01 -0.76 -22.76
CA SER A 407 18.21 -1.55 -22.45
C SER A 407 18.20 -2.09 -21.02
N VAL A 408 19.11 -3.02 -20.75
CA VAL A 408 19.42 -3.50 -19.39
C VAL A 408 20.79 -2.96 -18.98
N SER A 409 20.85 -2.17 -17.91
CA SER A 409 22.08 -1.47 -17.51
C SER A 409 22.13 -1.21 -16.01
N GLY A 410 23.31 -1.36 -15.39
CA GLY A 410 23.53 -0.93 -13.99
C GLY A 410 23.49 0.59 -13.78
N THR A 411 23.40 1.37 -14.87
CA THR A 411 23.33 2.84 -14.83
C THR A 411 22.22 3.36 -15.73
N LEU A 412 21.48 4.34 -15.22
CA LEU A 412 20.45 5.07 -15.94
C LEU A 412 20.83 6.55 -16.00
N THR A 413 20.81 7.13 -17.20
CA THR A 413 21.01 8.58 -17.39
C THR A 413 19.75 9.19 -17.99
N ILE A 414 19.20 10.18 -17.29
CA ILE A 414 17.98 10.89 -17.66
C ILE A 414 18.33 12.34 -17.92
N THR A 415 17.80 12.92 -19.00
CA THR A 415 17.89 14.36 -19.25
C THR A 415 16.53 15.02 -18.98
N PHE A 416 16.54 16.26 -18.52
CA PHE A 416 15.33 16.99 -18.12
C PHE A 416 15.20 18.32 -18.85
N SER A 417 13.96 18.77 -19.01
CA SER A 417 13.63 20.16 -19.34
C SER A 417 12.86 20.80 -18.18
N GLY A 418 13.11 22.10 -17.94
CA GLY A 418 12.34 22.89 -16.98
C GLY A 418 12.57 22.62 -15.49
N LEU A 419 13.51 21.74 -15.11
CA LEU A 419 13.82 21.39 -13.71
C LEU A 419 14.74 22.44 -13.05
N THR A 420 14.16 23.61 -12.76
CA THR A 420 14.80 24.74 -12.06
C THR A 420 14.64 24.65 -10.54
N SER A 421 15.25 25.58 -9.80
CA SER A 421 15.15 25.67 -8.33
C SER A 421 13.72 25.55 -7.79
N GLY A 422 13.54 24.72 -6.75
CA GLY A 422 12.27 24.50 -6.06
C GLY A 422 11.32 23.53 -6.78
N ARG A 423 11.73 22.96 -7.91
CA ARG A 423 10.90 22.04 -8.71
C ARG A 423 11.30 20.58 -8.48
N PHE A 424 10.37 19.69 -8.84
CA PHE A 424 10.54 18.26 -8.75
C PHE A 424 9.98 17.51 -9.96
N VAL A 425 10.41 16.25 -10.10
CA VAL A 425 9.85 15.25 -11.00
C VAL A 425 9.87 13.88 -10.33
N ARG A 426 8.82 13.09 -10.55
CA ARG A 426 8.79 11.68 -10.22
C ARG A 426 8.88 10.83 -11.48
N PHE A 427 9.54 9.68 -11.37
CA PHE A 427 9.70 8.76 -12.48
C PHE A 427 9.88 7.32 -11.99
N GLY A 428 9.59 6.39 -12.88
CA GLY A 428 9.68 4.95 -12.67
C GLY A 428 10.49 4.26 -13.74
N VAL A 429 11.09 3.14 -13.39
CA VAL A 429 11.77 2.21 -14.29
C VAL A 429 11.94 0.89 -13.52
N ASP A 430 12.00 -0.22 -14.24
CA ASP A 430 12.29 -1.52 -13.62
C ASP A 430 13.67 -1.55 -12.97
N ARG A 431 13.80 -2.29 -11.87
CA ARG A 431 15.08 -2.61 -11.22
C ARG A 431 15.13 -4.09 -10.89
N ASP A 432 15.93 -4.82 -11.65
CA ASP A 432 16.18 -6.23 -11.41
C ASP A 432 17.40 -6.47 -10.50
N PRO A 433 17.45 -7.61 -9.78
CA PRO A 433 16.38 -8.62 -9.67
C PRO A 433 15.36 -8.29 -8.56
N LEU A 434 15.64 -7.27 -7.75
CA LEU A 434 14.82 -6.88 -6.60
C LEU A 434 14.26 -5.48 -6.82
N ASN A 435 12.98 -5.43 -7.13
CA ASN A 435 12.26 -4.20 -7.38
C ASN A 435 11.86 -3.50 -6.06
N ASP A 436 12.84 -3.20 -5.21
CA ASP A 436 12.66 -2.69 -3.85
C ASP A 436 13.54 -1.46 -3.59
N ALA A 437 13.02 -0.46 -2.90
CA ALA A 437 13.78 0.73 -2.50
C ALA A 437 14.94 0.39 -1.54
N ASP A 438 14.75 -0.55 -0.61
CA ASP A 438 15.82 -0.97 0.30
C ASP A 438 16.94 -1.71 -0.45
N ALA A 439 16.60 -2.43 -1.54
CA ALA A 439 17.59 -3.14 -2.36
C ALA A 439 18.56 -2.20 -3.08
N ILE A 440 18.14 -0.97 -3.38
CA ILE A 440 18.98 0.04 -4.04
C ILE A 440 19.70 0.95 -3.03
N ALA A 441 19.67 0.65 -1.73
CA ALA A 441 20.51 1.32 -0.76
C ALA A 441 21.99 1.20 -1.16
N GLY A 442 22.71 2.31 -1.14
CA GLY A 442 24.08 2.39 -1.65
C GLY A 442 24.19 2.78 -3.13
N ALA A 443 23.07 2.88 -3.88
CA ALA A 443 23.09 3.46 -5.22
C ALA A 443 23.66 4.88 -5.18
N THR A 444 24.44 5.25 -6.18
CA THR A 444 24.99 6.61 -6.30
C THR A 444 24.28 7.38 -7.39
N PHE A 445 24.28 8.69 -7.26
CA PHE A 445 23.74 9.56 -8.30
C PHE A 445 24.64 10.77 -8.51
N THR A 446 24.69 11.25 -9.75
CA THR A 446 25.36 12.48 -10.16
C THR A 446 24.42 13.31 -11.01
N ALA A 447 24.10 14.50 -10.53
CA ALA A 447 23.32 15.50 -11.26
C ALA A 447 24.27 16.46 -11.98
N THR A 448 23.97 16.78 -13.23
CA THR A 448 24.64 17.83 -14.00
C THR A 448 23.78 19.07 -14.03
N LEU A 449 24.41 20.22 -13.76
CA LEU A 449 23.75 21.51 -13.64
C LEU A 449 24.25 22.44 -14.75
N SER A 450 23.35 23.30 -15.24
CA SER A 450 23.69 24.45 -16.07
C SER A 450 23.40 25.75 -15.32
N GLY A 451 24.15 26.81 -15.64
CA GLY A 451 24.06 28.12 -14.98
C GLY A 451 25.29 28.45 -14.13
N PRO A 452 25.27 29.56 -13.36
CA PRO A 452 26.38 30.01 -12.55
C PRO A 452 26.56 29.09 -11.33
N GLY A 453 27.78 28.59 -11.12
CA GLY A 453 28.13 27.75 -9.96
C GLY A 453 28.64 26.37 -10.35
N PRO A 454 28.51 25.37 -9.46
CA PRO A 454 29.02 24.03 -9.72
C PRO A 454 28.26 23.37 -10.86
N THR A 455 28.99 22.64 -11.69
CA THR A 455 28.43 21.92 -12.85
C THR A 455 27.94 20.53 -12.48
N THR A 456 28.32 20.00 -11.32
CA THR A 456 27.90 18.68 -10.84
C THR A 456 27.62 18.66 -9.35
N VAL A 457 26.70 17.77 -8.96
CA VAL A 457 26.34 17.44 -7.58
C VAL A 457 26.18 15.93 -7.48
N SER A 458 26.92 15.27 -6.58
CA SER A 458 26.90 13.81 -6.44
C SER A 458 26.58 13.38 -5.02
N GLY A 459 25.85 12.27 -4.89
CA GLY A 459 25.49 11.67 -3.61
C GLY A 459 25.20 10.19 -3.71
N ALA A 460 24.74 9.62 -2.59
CA ALA A 460 24.31 8.22 -2.51
C ALA A 460 22.95 8.12 -1.80
N LEU A 461 22.18 7.13 -2.22
CA LEU A 461 20.95 6.69 -1.56
C LEU A 461 21.32 5.81 -0.37
N GLY A 462 20.62 5.98 0.75
CA GLY A 462 20.78 5.11 1.91
C GLY A 462 19.51 5.03 2.73
N ASN A 463 19.44 3.97 3.54
CA ASN A 463 18.36 3.75 4.48
C ASN A 463 18.50 4.69 5.68
N GLY A 464 17.41 5.34 6.05
CA GLY A 464 17.34 6.15 7.26
C GLY A 464 16.93 5.33 8.48
N THR A 465 17.40 5.73 9.66
CA THR A 465 16.84 5.26 10.94
C THR A 465 15.69 6.17 11.36
N ILE A 466 14.56 5.58 11.74
CA ILE A 466 13.33 6.28 12.09
C ILE A 466 12.78 5.86 13.44
N THR A 467 12.02 6.77 14.03
CA THR A 467 11.14 6.52 15.19
C THR A 467 9.73 7.01 14.84
N GLY A 468 8.72 6.44 15.48
CA GLY A 468 7.33 6.82 15.26
C GLY A 468 6.66 6.04 14.14
N TRP A 469 5.48 6.50 13.75
CA TRP A 469 4.58 5.76 12.88
C TRP A 469 5.00 5.76 11.40
N ARG A 470 4.89 4.60 10.75
CA ARG A 470 4.98 4.37 9.30
C ARG A 470 3.88 3.45 8.82
N VAL A 471 3.65 3.48 7.50
CA VAL A 471 2.54 2.79 6.85
C VAL A 471 2.62 1.27 6.92
N TYR A 472 3.83 0.68 6.91
CA TYR A 472 4.00 -0.78 6.83
C TYR A 472 3.97 -1.48 8.19
N ASP A 473 4.50 -0.83 9.23
CA ASP A 473 4.72 -1.48 10.53
C ASP A 473 4.30 -0.64 11.75
N GLY A 474 3.56 0.43 11.50
CA GLY A 474 3.05 1.28 12.56
C GLY A 474 4.17 1.98 13.31
N PHE A 475 4.12 1.97 14.64
CA PHE A 475 5.20 2.51 15.47
C PHE A 475 6.48 1.63 15.50
N GLY A 476 6.47 0.47 14.83
CA GLY A 476 7.59 -0.47 14.78
C GLY A 476 7.36 -1.72 15.64
N PHE A 477 8.39 -2.54 15.75
CA PHE A 477 8.37 -3.76 16.55
C PHE A 477 8.37 -3.45 18.05
N ILE A 478 7.30 -3.84 18.75
CA ILE A 478 7.14 -3.58 20.19
C ILE A 478 8.14 -4.37 21.03
N ASP A 479 8.69 -3.71 22.04
CA ASP A 479 9.61 -4.32 23.02
C ASP A 479 8.87 -4.51 24.35
N ALA A 480 8.73 -5.76 24.78
CA ALA A 480 8.04 -6.11 26.02
C ALA A 480 8.77 -5.62 27.27
N VAL A 481 10.10 -5.70 27.29
CA VAL A 481 10.93 -5.31 28.44
C VAL A 481 10.87 -3.80 28.62
N ASN A 482 11.06 -3.05 27.53
CA ASN A 482 10.95 -1.59 27.56
C ASN A 482 9.53 -1.13 27.90
N ALA A 483 8.49 -1.80 27.39
CA ALA A 483 7.10 -1.46 27.74
C ALA A 483 6.84 -1.68 29.24
N LEU A 484 7.27 -2.82 29.79
CA LEU A 484 7.12 -3.14 31.22
C LEU A 484 7.90 -2.16 32.10
N ALA A 485 9.09 -1.73 31.68
CA ALA A 485 9.89 -0.75 32.41
C ALA A 485 9.21 0.62 32.55
N MET A 486 8.23 0.94 31.70
CA MET A 486 7.44 2.19 31.80
C MET A 486 6.28 2.12 32.80
N ILE A 487 5.95 0.92 33.31
CA ILE A 487 4.96 0.76 34.37
C ILE A 487 5.64 1.03 35.72
N PRO A 488 5.15 2.03 36.49
CA PRO A 488 5.70 2.42 37.78
C PRO A 488 5.81 1.30 38.82
#